data_AF-A0A7L6LAM3-F1
#
_entry.id   AF-A0A7L6LAM3-F1
#
_cell.length_a   1.000
_cell.length_b   1.000
_cell.length_c   1.000
_cell.angle_alpha   90.00
_cell.angle_beta   90.00
_cell.angle_gamma   90.00
#
_symmetry.space_group_name_H-M   'P 1'
#
loop_
_entity.id
_entity.type
_entity.pdbx_description
1 polymer ?
#
loop_
_entity_poly.entity_id
_entity_poly.type
_entity_poly.pdbx_seq_one_letter_code
_entity_poly.pdbx_strand_id
1 'polypeptide(L)'
;MRKLIVFVSFCSALGFGYQAITSQTLSTALAALASLVVFLTALANLKSNKAKEQGVSQTIGDNSSGIQIGGNITINERDKE
;
A
#
# COMPACT_ATOMS: atom_id res chain seq x y z
N MET A 1 -6.61 -2.87 -5.92
CA MET A 1 -6.33 -1.42 -5.95
C MET A 1 -4.84 -1.07 -6.03
N ARG A 2 -4.01 -1.30 -4.99
CA ARG A 2 -2.60 -0.84 -4.97
C ARG A 2 -1.70 -1.39 -6.09
N LYS A 3 -1.82 -2.70 -6.39
CA LYS A 3 -1.11 -3.32 -7.52
C LYS A 3 -1.50 -2.70 -8.88
N LEU A 4 -2.76 -2.30 -9.02
CA LEU A 4 -3.27 -1.64 -10.24
C LEU A 4 -2.71 -0.22 -10.36
N ILE A 5 -2.57 0.52 -9.25
CA ILE A 5 -1.93 1.84 -9.24
C ILE A 5 -0.47 1.73 -9.72
N VAL A 6 0.29 0.74 -9.23
CA VAL A 6 1.67 0.48 -9.67
C VAL A 6 1.73 0.11 -11.15
N PHE A 7 0.78 -0.68 -11.64
CA PHE A 7 0.72 -1.05 -13.06
C PHE A 7 0.45 0.16 -13.97
N VAL A 8 -0.53 0.99 -13.62
CA VAL A 8 -0.86 2.19 -14.40
C VAL A 8 0.32 3.17 -14.39
N SER A 9 0.95 3.42 -13.24
CA SER A 9 2.11 4.32 -13.17
C SER A 9 3.33 3.78 -13.92
N PHE A 10 3.52 2.45 -13.97
CA PHE A 10 4.53 1.83 -14.81
C PHE A 10 4.29 2.09 -16.30
N CYS A 11 3.05 1.89 -16.78
CA CYS A 11 2.70 2.19 -18.17
C CYS A 11 2.90 3.67 -18.51
N SER A 12 2.54 4.58 -17.61
CA SER A 12 2.80 6.02 -17.80
C SER A 12 4.30 6.33 -17.88
N ALA A 13 5.13 5.72 -17.02
CA ALA A 13 6.57 5.91 -17.05
C ALA A 13 7.20 5.44 -18.37
N LEU A 14 6.75 4.31 -18.90
CA LEU A 14 7.18 3.83 -20.22
C LEU A 14 6.71 4.76 -21.35
N GLY A 15 5.45 5.22 -21.32
CA GLY A 15 4.90 6.10 -22.34
C GLY A 15 5.59 7.46 -22.40
N PHE A 16 5.79 8.11 -21.25
CA PHE A 16 6.53 9.37 -21.19
C PHE A 16 8.02 9.20 -21.44
N GLY A 17 8.61 8.07 -21.02
CA GLY A 17 10.00 7.73 -21.33
C GLY A 17 10.23 7.58 -22.83
N TYR A 18 9.32 6.90 -23.54
CA TYR A 18 9.36 6.81 -25.01
C TYR A 18 9.26 8.20 -25.64
N GLN A 19 8.28 9.01 -25.24
CA GLN A 19 8.14 10.38 -25.77
C GLN A 19 9.36 11.26 -25.49
N ALA A 20 10.04 11.10 -24.35
CA ALA A 20 11.27 11.83 -24.06
C ALA A 20 12.41 11.46 -25.03
N ILE A 21 12.52 10.19 -25.42
CA ILE A 21 13.52 9.72 -26.37
C ILE A 21 13.19 10.19 -27.79
N THR A 22 11.92 10.16 -28.19
CA THR A 22 11.50 10.51 -29.56
C THR A 22 11.46 12.01 -29.80
N SER A 23 10.84 12.77 -28.90
CA SER A 23 10.61 14.21 -29.11
C SER A 23 11.76 15.08 -28.61
N GLN A 24 12.58 14.58 -27.67
CA GLN A 24 13.77 15.26 -27.13
C GLN A 24 13.51 16.70 -26.63
N THR A 25 12.28 17.00 -26.22
CA THR A 25 11.94 18.31 -25.66
C THR A 25 12.15 18.34 -24.15
N LEU A 26 12.41 19.53 -23.61
CA LEU A 26 12.50 19.73 -22.16
C LEU A 26 11.21 19.28 -21.45
N SER A 27 10.04 19.61 -22.00
CA SER A 27 8.74 19.23 -21.45
C SER A 27 8.56 17.71 -21.37
N THR A 28 8.97 16.97 -22.42
CA THR A 28 8.90 15.50 -22.40
C THR A 28 9.88 14.89 -21.41
N ALA A 29 11.06 15.50 -21.20
CA ALA A 29 12.01 15.05 -20.18
C ALA A 29 11.46 15.26 -18.77
N LEU A 30 10.84 16.42 -18.48
CA LEU A 30 10.18 16.68 -17.20
C LEU A 30 9.01 15.71 -16.95
N ALA A 31 8.20 15.44 -17.98
CA ALA A 31 7.09 14.49 -17.89
C ALA A 31 7.59 13.07 -17.57
N ALA A 32 8.67 12.63 -18.21
CA ALA A 32 9.30 11.34 -17.92
C ALA A 32 9.80 11.29 -16.46
N LEU A 33 10.49 12.32 -15.97
CA LEU A 33 10.95 12.39 -14.58
C LEU A 33 9.78 12.36 -13.58
N ALA A 34 8.74 13.16 -13.81
CA ALA A 34 7.56 13.18 -12.95
C ALA A 34 6.87 11.80 -12.91
N SER A 35 6.70 11.16 -14.07
CA SER A 35 6.10 9.82 -14.15
C SER A 35 6.94 8.76 -13.44
N LEU A 36 8.26 8.87 -13.49
CA LEU A 36 9.18 7.98 -12.77
C LEU A 36 9.03 8.15 -11.25
N VAL A 37 8.97 9.39 -10.75
CA VAL A 37 8.75 9.65 -9.32
C VAL A 37 7.43 9.03 -8.85
N VAL A 38 6.34 9.25 -9.59
CA VAL A 38 5.03 8.67 -9.27
C VAL A 38 5.09 7.14 -9.22
N PHE A 39 5.78 6.50 -10.18
CA PHE A 39 5.96 5.05 -10.19
C PHE A 39 6.74 4.56 -8.96
N LEU A 40 7.84 5.21 -8.61
CA LEU A 40 8.64 4.86 -7.43
C LEU A 40 7.85 5.05 -6.12
N THR A 41 7.07 6.12 -6.01
CA THR A 41 6.17 6.35 -4.86
C THR A 41 5.11 5.26 -4.77
N ALA A 42 4.51 4.87 -5.89
CA ALA A 42 3.54 3.78 -5.92
C ALA A 42 4.17 2.44 -5.49
N LEU A 43 5.40 2.15 -5.95
CA LEU A 43 6.17 0.97 -5.54
C LEU A 43 6.46 0.95 -4.03
N ALA A 44 6.89 2.10 -3.47
CA ALA A 44 7.13 2.22 -2.03
C ALA A 44 5.84 1.95 -1.23
N ASN A 45 4.71 2.50 -1.69
CA ASN A 45 3.39 2.29 -1.07
C ASN A 45 2.85 0.86 -1.22
N LEU A 46 3.27 0.14 -2.26
CA LEU A 46 2.98 -1.28 -2.41
C LEU A 46 3.80 -2.14 -1.43
N LYS A 47 5.08 -1.82 -1.24
CA LYS A 47 5.99 -2.56 -0.34
C LYS A 47 5.67 -2.32 1.15
N SER A 48 5.28 -1.10 1.51
CA SER A 48 5.01 -0.68 2.89
C SER A 48 3.85 -1.45 3.56
N ASN A 49 2.90 -1.99 2.79
CA ASN A 49 1.73 -2.65 3.38
C ASN A 49 2.00 -4.03 3.99
N LYS A 50 3.14 -4.66 3.68
CA LYS A 50 3.49 -5.94 4.33
C LYS A 50 3.81 -5.78 5.83
N ALA A 51 4.10 -4.56 6.30
CA ALA A 51 4.46 -4.31 7.69
C ALA A 51 3.25 -3.98 8.60
N LYS A 52 2.03 -3.88 8.06
CA LYS A 52 0.83 -3.46 8.82
C LYS A 52 -0.21 -4.55 9.05
N GLU A 53 0.05 -5.79 8.62
CA GLU A 53 -0.81 -6.96 8.86
C GLU A 53 -0.22 -7.94 9.88
N GLN A 54 0.72 -7.51 10.73
CA GLN A 54 0.78 -8.10 12.06
C GLN A 54 -0.35 -7.48 12.86
N GLY A 55 -1.54 -8.05 12.68
CA GLY A 55 -2.61 -7.92 13.66
C GLY A 55 -1.98 -8.13 15.03
N VAL A 56 -2.18 -7.16 15.91
CA VAL A 56 -1.86 -7.31 17.32
C VAL A 56 -2.67 -8.51 17.79
N SER A 57 -2.07 -9.70 17.75
CA SER A 57 -2.56 -10.89 18.42
C SER A 57 -2.33 -10.64 19.90
N GLN A 58 -3.15 -9.76 20.47
CA GLN A 58 -3.34 -9.65 21.89
C GLN A 58 -4.03 -10.94 22.32
N THR A 59 -3.22 -11.97 22.59
CA THR A 59 -3.65 -13.10 23.39
C THR A 59 -3.90 -12.52 24.78
N ILE A 60 -5.15 -12.14 25.05
CA ILE A 60 -5.62 -11.83 26.40
C ILE A 60 -5.56 -13.16 27.14
N GLY A 61 -4.41 -13.45 27.75
CA GLY A 61 -4.28 -14.53 28.72
C GLY A 61 -5.08 -14.17 29.96
N ASP A 62 -5.67 -15.19 30.58
CA ASP A 62 -6.71 -15.15 31.64
C ASP A 62 -6.38 -14.37 32.93
N ASN A 63 -5.41 -13.46 32.93
CA ASN A 63 -4.98 -12.74 34.14
C ASN A 63 -4.49 -11.29 33.94
N SER A 64 -4.90 -10.60 32.87
CA SER A 64 -4.52 -9.18 32.65
C SER A 64 -5.72 -8.24 32.83
N SER A 65 -5.75 -7.52 33.94
CA SER A 65 -6.63 -6.35 34.17
C SER A 65 -6.03 -5.14 33.46
N GLY A 66 -6.39 -4.96 32.19
CA GLY A 66 -6.07 -3.78 31.39
C GLY A 66 -7.34 -3.29 30.72
N ILE A 67 -7.74 -2.05 31.02
CA ILE A 67 -8.97 -1.44 30.49
C ILE A 67 -8.89 -1.30 28.97
N GLN A 68 -9.76 -2.03 28.26
CA GLN A 68 -9.92 -1.97 26.82
C GLN A 68 -11.12 -1.07 26.49
N ILE A 69 -10.86 0.23 26.27
CA ILE A 69 -11.90 1.18 25.81
C ILE A 69 -11.83 1.27 24.28
N GLY A 70 -12.81 0.63 23.61
CA GLY A 70 -12.97 0.65 22.16
C GLY A 70 -13.01 -0.77 21.59
N GLY A 71 -14.22 -1.30 21.38
CA GLY A 71 -14.49 -2.74 21.31
C GLY A 71 -13.93 -3.50 20.11
N ASN A 72 -13.73 -4.80 20.33
CA ASN A 72 -14.15 -5.84 19.39
C ASN A 72 -14.62 -7.06 20.19
N ILE A 73 -15.93 -7.15 20.39
CA ILE A 73 -16.60 -8.29 20.99
C ILE A 73 -16.62 -9.40 19.93
N THR A 74 -15.95 -10.52 20.20
CA THR A 74 -16.18 -11.77 19.44
C THR A 74 -17.06 -12.66 20.30
N ILE A 75 -18.37 -12.46 20.20
CA ILE A 75 -19.36 -13.45 20.64
C ILE A 75 -19.25 -14.61 19.65
N ASN A 76 -18.43 -15.60 19.98
CA ASN A 76 -18.63 -16.95 19.47
C ASN A 76 -19.16 -17.77 20.64
N GLU A 77 -20.42 -17.48 21.00
CA GLU A 77 -21.30 -18.45 21.63
C GLU A 77 -21.30 -19.71 20.76
N ARG A 78 -20.74 -20.78 21.32
CA ARG A 78 -21.35 -22.10 21.27
C ARG A 78 -20.69 -22.93 22.36
N ASP A 79 -21.13 -22.66 23.58
CA ASP A 79 -21.35 -23.73 24.54
C ASP A 79 -22.22 -24.78 23.85
N LYS A 80 -21.62 -25.95 23.61
CA LYS A 80 -22.38 -27.18 23.47
C LYS A 80 -21.94 -28.07 24.62
N GLU A 81 -22.94 -28.32 25.47
CA GLU A 81 -23.05 -29.32 26.53
C GLU A 81 -22.34 -30.64 26.23
#